data_AF-A0A927TYS7-F1
#
_entry.id   AF-A0A927TYS7-F1
#
_cell.length_a   1.000
_cell.length_b   1.000
_cell.length_c   1.000
_cell.angle_alpha   90.00
_cell.angle_beta   90.00
_cell.angle_gamma   90.00
#
_symmetry.space_group_name_H-M   'P 1'
#
loop_
_entity.id
_entity.type
_entity.pdbx_description
1 polymer ?
#
loop_
_entity_poly.entity_id
_entity_poly.type
_entity_poly.pdbx_seq_one_letter_code
_entity_poly.pdbx_strand_id
1 'polypeptide(L)'
;MKNSKWTKTILLLLVCVLIAGAVGAADVTAASKRATACKAYRSFLKKNVSKFKVEEGDWSKQNKEKRDKCRSFLLADLNNDGMPELVTYHETGYKTGYLNVYTYKKGKVTYIKTKKNYKAKIDVSCNAAGWYTIYACKKGHLHTDWEAEGVGKDYTTYNLKSGKLNKRLHGVWDELEQTYKFYENGKSIKEERFNQLYGKCKKAVEMHSNTAKMRTKHVK
;
A
#
# COMPACT_ATOMS: atom_id res chain seq x y z
N MET A 1 45.58 3.99 -46.64
CA MET A 1 44.93 3.55 -45.38
C MET A 1 44.57 4.76 -44.52
N LYS A 2 43.43 5.41 -44.80
CA LYS A 2 42.80 6.42 -43.93
C LYS A 2 41.36 5.95 -43.74
N ASN A 3 40.82 6.04 -42.51
CA ASN A 3 39.40 5.83 -42.08
C ASN A 3 39.17 4.84 -40.93
N SER A 4 40.13 4.61 -40.02
CA SER A 4 39.90 3.77 -38.82
C SER A 4 39.54 4.56 -37.55
N LYS A 5 39.96 5.83 -37.41
CA LYS A 5 39.73 6.62 -36.19
C LYS A 5 38.39 7.39 -36.17
N TRP A 6 37.87 7.76 -37.34
CA TRP A 6 36.60 8.49 -37.45
C TRP A 6 35.36 7.59 -37.27
N THR A 7 35.43 6.34 -37.72
CA THR A 7 34.37 5.33 -37.55
C THR A 7 34.13 4.96 -36.09
N LYS A 8 35.17 4.90 -35.25
CA LYS A 8 35.03 4.59 -33.81
C LYS A 8 34.39 5.74 -32.99
N THR A 9 34.61 6.98 -33.41
CA THR A 9 34.09 8.17 -32.68
C THR A 9 32.61 8.42 -33.02
N ILE A 10 32.20 8.18 -34.26
CA ILE A 10 30.80 8.25 -34.70
C ILE A 10 29.96 7.14 -34.06
N LEU A 11 30.52 5.93 -33.92
CA LEU A 11 29.83 4.81 -33.27
C LEU A 11 29.57 5.07 -31.77
N LEU A 12 30.50 5.72 -31.06
CA LEU A 12 30.35 6.03 -29.64
C LEU A 12 29.26 7.10 -29.38
N LEU A 13 29.14 8.11 -30.25
CA LEU A 13 28.11 9.14 -30.16
C LEU A 13 26.70 8.60 -30.48
N LEU A 14 26.57 7.67 -31.44
CA LEU A 14 25.29 7.03 -31.77
C LEU A 14 24.79 6.09 -30.65
N VAL A 15 25.68 5.42 -29.93
CA VAL A 15 25.32 4.59 -28.75
C VAL A 15 24.84 5.45 -27.58
N CYS A 16 25.46 6.61 -27.33
CA CYS A 16 25.01 7.54 -26.28
C CYS A 16 23.62 8.16 -26.57
N VAL A 17 23.30 8.43 -27.84
CA VAL A 17 21.99 8.98 -28.25
C VAL A 17 20.88 7.92 -28.15
N LEU A 18 21.17 6.65 -28.43
CA LEU A 18 20.20 5.55 -28.28
C LEU A 18 19.90 5.21 -26.81
N ILE A 19 20.88 5.35 -25.92
CA ILE A 19 20.69 5.16 -24.46
C ILE A 19 19.91 6.35 -23.87
N ALA A 20 20.16 7.58 -24.31
CA ALA A 20 19.42 8.75 -23.86
C ALA A 20 17.94 8.76 -24.34
N GLY A 21 17.67 8.25 -25.54
CA GLY A 21 16.30 8.17 -26.10
C GLY A 21 15.42 7.10 -25.44
N ALA A 22 16.00 5.98 -25.00
CA ALA A 22 15.25 4.90 -24.36
C ALA A 22 14.77 5.25 -22.95
N VAL A 23 15.57 6.01 -22.19
CA VAL A 23 15.20 6.47 -20.84
C VAL A 23 14.05 7.50 -20.91
N GLY A 24 14.09 8.42 -21.88
CA GLY A 24 13.03 9.43 -22.06
C GLY A 24 11.66 8.86 -22.45
N ALA A 25 11.60 7.86 -23.34
CA ALA A 25 10.32 7.29 -23.78
C ALA A 25 9.65 6.43 -22.68
N ALA A 26 10.43 5.63 -21.94
CA ALA A 26 9.91 4.81 -20.86
C ALA A 26 9.35 5.68 -19.72
N ASP A 27 10.08 6.71 -19.31
CA ASP A 27 9.70 7.59 -18.20
C ASP A 27 8.46 8.45 -18.52
N VAL A 28 8.35 8.98 -19.75
CA VAL A 28 7.17 9.75 -20.18
C VAL A 28 5.92 8.87 -20.18
N THR A 29 6.03 7.59 -20.56
CA THR A 29 4.88 6.68 -20.53
C THR A 29 4.47 6.27 -19.11
N ALA A 30 5.43 6.08 -18.19
CA ALA A 30 5.15 5.78 -16.79
C ALA A 30 4.49 6.98 -16.07
N ALA A 31 5.00 8.19 -16.26
CA ALA A 31 4.41 9.42 -15.71
C ALA A 31 2.98 9.65 -16.22
N SER A 32 2.73 9.43 -17.52
CA SER A 32 1.40 9.54 -18.12
C SER A 32 0.42 8.49 -17.58
N LYS A 33 0.87 7.24 -17.43
CA LYS A 33 0.07 6.16 -16.80
C LYS A 33 -0.26 6.49 -15.34
N ARG A 34 0.72 6.98 -14.58
CA ARG A 34 0.53 7.44 -13.20
C ARG A 34 -0.51 8.56 -13.11
N ALA A 35 -0.39 9.61 -13.92
CA ALA A 35 -1.33 10.73 -13.91
C ALA A 35 -2.77 10.26 -14.22
N THR A 36 -2.91 9.33 -15.17
CA THR A 36 -4.19 8.71 -15.51
C THR A 36 -4.77 7.91 -14.35
N ALA A 37 -3.95 7.08 -13.69
CA ALA A 37 -4.35 6.32 -12.50
C ALA A 37 -4.79 7.26 -11.36
N CYS A 38 -4.01 8.29 -11.06
CA CYS A 38 -4.33 9.29 -10.04
C CYS A 38 -5.63 10.04 -10.34
N LYS A 39 -5.90 10.40 -11.60
CA LYS A 39 -7.19 10.99 -12.02
C LYS A 39 -8.36 10.03 -11.75
N ALA A 40 -8.19 8.74 -12.09
CA ALA A 40 -9.19 7.72 -11.84
C ALA A 40 -9.43 7.50 -10.33
N TYR A 41 -8.38 7.42 -9.53
CA TYR A 41 -8.49 7.30 -8.06
C TYR A 41 -9.16 8.50 -7.44
N ARG A 42 -8.85 9.72 -7.88
CA ARG A 42 -9.48 10.95 -7.37
C ARG A 42 -11.00 10.93 -7.62
N SER A 43 -11.41 10.49 -8.82
CA SER A 43 -12.83 10.33 -9.17
C SER A 43 -13.50 9.24 -8.34
N PHE A 44 -12.84 8.09 -8.18
CA PHE A 44 -13.30 6.99 -7.32
C PHE A 44 -13.52 7.45 -5.88
N LEU A 45 -12.53 8.08 -5.26
CA LEU A 45 -12.58 8.57 -3.89
C LEU A 45 -13.68 9.63 -3.68
N LYS A 46 -13.87 10.54 -4.65
CA LYS A 46 -14.95 11.55 -4.62
C LYS A 46 -16.34 10.90 -4.57
N LYS A 47 -16.57 9.82 -5.33
CA LYS A 47 -17.85 9.08 -5.35
C LYS A 47 -18.06 8.22 -4.10
N ASN A 48 -16.97 7.83 -3.45
CA ASN A 48 -16.93 6.85 -2.39
C ASN A 48 -16.56 7.41 -1.01
N VAL A 49 -16.92 8.66 -0.74
CA VAL A 49 -16.85 9.21 0.62
C VAL A 49 -17.86 8.48 1.51
N SER A 50 -17.40 7.92 2.62
CA SER A 50 -18.25 7.36 3.67
C SER A 50 -18.93 8.49 4.45
N LYS A 51 -20.21 8.33 4.77
CA LYS A 51 -20.98 9.22 5.63
C LYS A 51 -21.24 8.60 7.01
N PHE A 52 -20.78 7.37 7.22
CA PHE A 52 -20.95 6.68 8.49
C PHE A 52 -20.26 7.45 9.62
N LYS A 53 -20.93 7.48 10.77
CA LYS A 53 -20.43 8.05 12.01
C LYS A 53 -20.80 7.12 13.14
N VAL A 54 -19.84 6.84 14.01
CA VAL A 54 -20.01 6.08 15.23
C VAL A 54 -19.37 6.87 16.37
N GLU A 55 -20.02 6.83 17.52
CA GLU A 55 -19.53 7.50 18.72
C GLU A 55 -18.58 6.58 19.49
N GLU A 56 -17.79 7.21 20.35
CA GLU A 56 -16.91 6.46 21.24
C GLU A 56 -17.71 5.56 22.18
N GLY A 57 -17.34 4.27 22.22
CA GLY A 57 -18.01 3.27 23.05
C GLY A 57 -19.27 2.65 22.44
N ASP A 58 -19.73 3.10 21.26
CA ASP A 58 -20.87 2.48 20.58
C ASP A 58 -20.44 1.22 19.81
N TRP A 59 -20.30 0.13 20.56
CA TRP A 59 -19.95 -1.19 20.03
C TRP A 59 -21.08 -1.83 19.21
N SER A 60 -22.30 -1.32 19.33
CA SER A 60 -23.49 -1.91 18.71
C SER A 60 -23.72 -1.42 17.29
N LYS A 61 -23.35 -0.18 16.98
CA LYS A 61 -23.64 0.45 15.70
C LYS A 61 -22.71 -0.05 14.60
N GLN A 62 -23.35 -0.64 13.59
CA GLN A 62 -22.67 -1.21 12.43
C GLN A 62 -22.86 -0.34 11.19
N ASN A 63 -21.81 -0.18 10.40
CA ASN A 63 -21.87 0.48 9.11
C ASN A 63 -22.54 -0.42 8.07
N LYS A 64 -23.63 0.07 7.47
CA LYS A 64 -24.38 -0.62 6.39
C LYS A 64 -24.00 -0.13 4.99
N GLU A 65 -23.07 0.83 4.88
CA GLU A 65 -22.61 1.34 3.60
C GLU A 65 -21.90 0.26 2.78
N LYS A 66 -21.88 0.46 1.46
CA LYS A 66 -21.11 -0.41 0.57
C LYS A 66 -19.63 -0.35 0.92
N ARG A 67 -18.96 -1.50 0.73
CA ARG A 67 -17.55 -1.73 1.01
C ARG A 67 -16.56 -0.74 0.35
N ASP A 68 -16.95 -0.12 -0.76
CA ASP A 68 -16.12 0.87 -1.45
C ASP A 68 -16.18 2.26 -0.79
N LYS A 69 -17.21 2.56 0.02
CA LYS A 69 -17.25 3.77 0.84
C LYS A 69 -16.08 3.79 1.81
N CYS A 70 -15.40 4.91 1.90
CA CYS A 70 -14.19 5.01 2.71
C CYS A 70 -14.08 6.35 3.42
N ARG A 71 -13.58 6.27 4.66
CA ARG A 71 -13.31 7.42 5.52
C ARG A 71 -11.94 8.02 5.23
N SER A 72 -10.97 7.16 4.93
CA SER A 72 -9.58 7.54 4.71
C SER A 72 -8.95 6.75 3.57
N PHE A 73 -7.85 7.26 3.01
CA PHE A 73 -7.09 6.63 1.94
C PHE A 73 -5.60 6.90 2.04
N LEU A 74 -4.77 6.10 1.38
CA LEU A 74 -3.39 6.43 1.03
C LEU A 74 -3.08 5.97 -0.39
N LEU A 75 -2.09 6.60 -1.02
CA LEU A 75 -1.50 6.15 -2.28
C LEU A 75 -0.07 5.73 -2.04
N ALA A 76 0.31 4.55 -2.52
CA ALA A 76 1.66 4.04 -2.44
C ALA A 76 1.94 3.10 -3.60
N ASP A 77 3.15 3.17 -4.15
CA ASP A 77 3.65 2.19 -5.11
C ASP A 77 4.08 0.94 -4.33
N LEU A 78 3.22 -0.10 -4.33
CA LEU A 78 3.41 -1.29 -3.48
C LEU A 78 4.15 -2.42 -4.20
N ASN A 79 4.34 -2.32 -5.51
CA ASN A 79 5.08 -3.27 -6.33
C ASN A 79 6.35 -2.67 -6.97
N ASN A 80 6.63 -1.39 -6.74
CA ASN A 80 7.74 -0.62 -7.30
C ASN A 80 7.71 -0.57 -8.84
N ASP A 81 6.53 -0.40 -9.44
CA ASP A 81 6.34 -0.26 -10.89
C ASP A 81 6.17 1.19 -11.38
N GLY A 82 6.25 2.16 -10.46
CA GLY A 82 6.06 3.59 -10.71
C GLY A 82 4.60 4.05 -10.66
N MET A 83 3.63 3.12 -10.68
CA MET A 83 2.21 3.41 -10.52
C MET A 83 1.77 3.13 -9.08
N PRO A 84 1.10 4.09 -8.41
CA PRO A 84 0.62 3.84 -7.08
C PRO A 84 -0.61 2.93 -7.08
N GLU A 85 -0.69 2.06 -6.08
CA GLU A 85 -1.93 1.48 -5.59
C GLU A 85 -2.68 2.48 -4.71
N LEU A 86 -4.01 2.34 -4.70
CA LEU A 86 -4.89 3.02 -3.78
C LEU A 86 -5.27 2.07 -2.64
N VAL A 87 -4.99 2.47 -1.40
CA VAL A 87 -5.50 1.78 -0.20
C VAL A 87 -6.60 2.65 0.41
N THR A 88 -7.73 2.05 0.78
CA THR A 88 -8.82 2.76 1.46
C THR A 88 -9.19 2.07 2.76
N TYR A 89 -9.58 2.86 3.76
CA TYR A 89 -10.13 2.37 5.01
C TYR A 89 -11.66 2.56 5.02
N HIS A 90 -12.35 1.43 5.14
CA HIS A 90 -13.80 1.37 5.36
C HIS A 90 -14.06 1.06 6.83
N GLU A 91 -14.65 2.02 7.53
CA GLU A 91 -15.07 1.90 8.93
C GLU A 91 -16.32 1.02 8.99
N THR A 92 -16.33 -0.01 9.85
CA THR A 92 -17.49 -0.91 10.03
C THR A 92 -18.25 -0.66 11.34
N GLY A 93 -17.67 0.08 12.27
CA GLY A 93 -18.21 0.35 13.61
C GLY A 93 -17.14 1.02 14.48
N TYR A 94 -17.41 1.21 15.78
CA TYR A 94 -16.43 1.81 16.68
C TYR A 94 -15.17 0.95 16.74
N LYS A 95 -14.00 1.53 16.44
CA LYS A 95 -12.69 0.85 16.34
C LYS A 95 -12.62 -0.35 15.37
N THR A 96 -13.62 -0.55 14.51
CA THR A 96 -13.65 -1.68 13.57
C THR A 96 -13.62 -1.22 12.13
N GLY A 97 -12.98 -2.00 11.28
CA GLY A 97 -12.93 -1.69 9.86
C GLY A 97 -11.99 -2.59 9.10
N TYR A 98 -11.88 -2.34 7.81
CA TYR A 98 -10.95 -3.06 6.97
C TYR A 98 -10.35 -2.17 5.89
N LEU A 99 -9.15 -2.55 5.45
CA LEU A 99 -8.50 -1.96 4.30
C LEU A 99 -8.89 -2.68 3.02
N ASN A 100 -9.16 -1.89 1.99
CA ASN A 100 -9.24 -2.34 0.61
C ASN A 100 -8.00 -1.88 -0.13
N VAL A 101 -7.54 -2.67 -1.10
CA VAL A 101 -6.42 -2.30 -1.97
C VAL A 101 -6.87 -2.37 -3.42
N TYR A 102 -6.62 -1.31 -4.17
CA TYR A 102 -7.01 -1.14 -5.56
C TYR A 102 -5.80 -0.84 -6.44
N THR A 103 -5.91 -1.26 -7.70
CA THR A 103 -4.99 -0.91 -8.79
C THR A 103 -5.78 -0.34 -9.97
N TYR A 104 -5.14 0.50 -10.76
CA TYR A 104 -5.68 1.00 -12.02
C TYR A 104 -5.23 0.12 -13.17
N LYS A 105 -6.18 -0.60 -13.79
CA LYS A 105 -5.88 -1.53 -14.88
C LYS A 105 -6.99 -1.48 -15.92
N LYS A 106 -6.60 -1.47 -17.20
CA LYS A 106 -7.54 -1.45 -18.34
C LYS A 106 -8.61 -0.34 -18.23
N GLY A 107 -8.18 0.87 -17.88
CA GLY A 107 -9.07 2.03 -17.79
C GLY A 107 -9.93 2.12 -16.52
N LYS A 108 -9.80 1.19 -15.56
CA LYS A 108 -10.70 1.09 -14.41
C LYS A 108 -9.94 0.92 -13.10
N VAL A 109 -10.49 1.48 -12.02
CA VAL A 109 -10.08 1.18 -10.65
C VAL A 109 -10.65 -0.18 -10.26
N THR A 110 -9.79 -1.12 -9.90
CA THR A 110 -10.17 -2.52 -9.60
C THR A 110 -9.50 -3.02 -8.34
N TYR A 111 -10.15 -3.93 -7.63
CA TYR A 111 -9.57 -4.54 -6.44
C TYR A 111 -8.31 -5.35 -6.82
N ILE A 112 -7.26 -5.17 -6.03
CA ILE A 112 -6.18 -6.15 -5.97
C ILE A 112 -6.72 -7.44 -5.35
N LYS A 113 -6.18 -8.56 -5.81
CA LYS A 113 -6.53 -9.88 -5.31
C LYS A 113 -5.46 -10.40 -4.34
N THR A 114 -5.83 -11.29 -3.44
CA THR A 114 -4.87 -12.08 -2.66
C THR A 114 -4.37 -13.27 -3.49
N LYS A 115 -3.35 -13.99 -3.00
CA LYS A 115 -2.91 -15.28 -3.59
C LYS A 115 -4.07 -16.27 -3.82
N LYS A 116 -5.06 -16.27 -2.93
CA LYS A 116 -6.28 -17.11 -3.02
C LYS A 116 -7.36 -16.52 -3.97
N ASN A 117 -7.02 -15.52 -4.78
CA ASN A 117 -7.92 -14.86 -5.75
C ASN A 117 -9.13 -14.09 -5.19
N TYR A 118 -9.22 -13.91 -3.88
CA TYR A 118 -10.22 -13.02 -3.26
C TYR A 118 -9.84 -11.55 -3.39
N LYS A 119 -10.82 -10.65 -3.37
CA LYS A 119 -10.57 -9.19 -3.23
C LYS A 119 -9.81 -8.95 -1.92
N ALA A 120 -8.66 -8.28 -1.99
CA ALA A 120 -7.87 -7.95 -0.82
C ALA A 120 -8.73 -7.21 0.22
N LYS A 121 -8.84 -7.81 1.41
CA LYS A 121 -9.50 -7.27 2.60
C LYS A 121 -8.54 -7.51 3.75
N ILE A 122 -8.04 -6.44 4.38
CA ILE A 122 -7.20 -6.54 5.57
C ILE A 122 -8.06 -6.08 6.73
N ASP A 123 -8.34 -6.97 7.67
CA ASP A 123 -9.02 -6.60 8.91
C ASP A 123 -8.09 -5.73 9.75
N VAL A 124 -8.61 -4.60 10.23
CA VAL A 124 -7.91 -3.68 11.15
C VAL A 124 -8.86 -3.30 12.28
N SER A 125 -9.67 -4.26 12.72
CA SER A 125 -10.57 -4.12 13.86
C SER A 125 -9.81 -4.33 15.15
N CYS A 126 -9.94 -3.39 16.09
CA CYS A 126 -9.34 -3.51 17.41
C CYS A 126 -10.32 -4.23 18.35
N ASN A 127 -9.80 -5.05 19.26
CA ASN A 127 -10.49 -5.33 20.52
C ASN A 127 -10.44 -4.05 21.40
N ALA A 128 -11.08 -4.05 22.58
CA ALA A 128 -11.37 -2.84 23.36
C ALA A 128 -10.14 -1.90 23.59
N ALA A 129 -8.93 -2.45 23.60
CA ALA A 129 -7.68 -1.71 23.75
C ALA A 129 -6.96 -1.42 22.41
N GLY A 130 -6.26 -0.29 22.36
CA GLY A 130 -5.33 0.04 21.27
C GLY A 130 -5.94 0.60 19.99
N TRP A 131 -5.06 0.79 19.00
CA TRP A 131 -5.35 1.35 17.68
C TRP A 131 -4.41 0.80 16.61
N TYR A 132 -4.89 0.71 15.36
CA TYR A 132 -4.02 0.41 14.21
C TYR A 132 -3.38 1.68 13.65
N THR A 133 -2.06 1.66 13.51
CA THR A 133 -1.30 2.56 12.65
C THR A 133 -1.18 1.93 11.26
N ILE A 134 -1.61 2.67 10.23
CA ILE A 134 -1.61 2.20 8.83
C ILE A 134 -0.72 3.12 7.99
N TYR A 135 0.27 2.54 7.33
CA TYR A 135 1.19 3.30 6.47
C TYR A 135 1.83 2.43 5.39
N ALA A 136 2.39 3.07 4.36
CA ALA A 136 3.32 2.44 3.43
C ALA A 136 4.76 2.88 3.73
N CYS A 137 5.70 1.94 3.62
CA CYS A 137 7.12 2.23 3.82
C CYS A 137 7.85 2.51 2.49
N LYS A 138 9.07 3.05 2.57
CA LYS A 138 9.92 3.36 1.40
C LYS A 138 10.27 2.15 0.52
N LYS A 139 9.97 0.92 0.96
CA LYS A 139 10.17 -0.32 0.17
C LYS A 139 8.92 -0.80 -0.57
N GLY A 140 7.82 -0.04 -0.51
CA GLY A 140 6.55 -0.44 -1.10
C GLY A 140 5.82 -1.53 -0.30
N HIS A 141 6.07 -1.64 1.01
CA HIS A 141 5.25 -2.51 1.87
C HIS A 141 4.12 -1.71 2.52
N LEU A 142 2.93 -2.29 2.60
CA LEU A 142 1.82 -1.78 3.40
C LEU A 142 1.93 -2.36 4.82
N HIS A 143 1.85 -1.51 5.82
CA HIS A 143 1.93 -1.84 7.24
C HIS A 143 0.57 -1.63 7.90
N THR A 144 0.20 -2.57 8.78
CA THR A 144 -0.92 -2.47 9.71
C THR A 144 -0.41 -2.94 11.06
N ASP A 145 -0.03 -1.97 11.90
CA ASP A 145 0.54 -2.25 13.21
C ASP A 145 -0.49 -1.86 14.27
N TRP A 146 -0.95 -2.84 15.05
CA TRP A 146 -1.79 -2.58 16.22
C TRP A 146 -0.93 -2.53 17.46
N GLU A 147 -1.24 -1.58 18.32
CA GLU A 147 -0.60 -1.40 19.60
C GLU A 147 -1.65 -1.04 20.64
N ALA A 148 -1.63 -1.78 21.75
CA ALA A 148 -2.39 -1.50 22.94
C ALA A 148 -1.43 -1.47 24.14
N GLU A 149 -1.42 -0.34 24.83
CA GLU A 149 -0.62 -0.16 26.03
C GLU A 149 -0.94 -1.26 27.06
N GLY A 150 0.09 -1.96 27.53
CA GLY A 150 -0.02 -3.03 28.52
C GLY A 150 -0.61 -4.36 28.03
N VAL A 151 -1.13 -4.46 26.79
CA VAL A 151 -1.74 -5.71 26.27
C VAL A 151 -0.81 -6.41 25.28
N GLY A 152 -0.25 -5.67 24.33
CA GLY A 152 0.58 -6.27 23.28
C GLY A 152 0.62 -5.44 22.02
N LYS A 153 1.30 -5.99 21.02
CA LYS A 153 1.48 -5.37 19.70
C LYS A 153 1.35 -6.42 18.62
N ASP A 154 0.69 -6.07 17.53
CA ASP A 154 0.59 -6.91 16.35
C ASP A 154 1.14 -6.15 15.15
N TYR A 155 2.21 -6.67 14.57
CA TYR A 155 2.89 -6.07 13.43
C TYR A 155 2.60 -6.87 12.19
N THR A 156 1.97 -6.26 11.18
CA THR A 156 1.79 -6.93 9.89
C THR A 156 2.30 -6.07 8.75
N THR A 157 3.13 -6.68 7.89
CA THR A 157 3.50 -6.09 6.60
C THR A 157 2.94 -6.90 5.45
N TYR A 158 2.52 -6.21 4.39
CA TYR A 158 2.06 -6.79 3.15
C TYR A 158 2.94 -6.32 2.00
N ASN A 159 3.13 -7.19 1.01
CA ASN A 159 3.75 -6.82 -0.26
C ASN A 159 2.82 -7.15 -1.44
N LEU A 160 2.96 -6.39 -2.51
CA LEU A 160 2.30 -6.67 -3.78
C LEU A 160 3.31 -7.36 -4.70
N LYS A 161 3.08 -8.65 -5.00
CA LYS A 161 3.93 -9.42 -5.92
C LYS A 161 3.06 -10.06 -6.98
N SER A 162 3.45 -9.91 -8.25
CA SER A 162 2.70 -10.43 -9.40
C SER A 162 1.21 -10.01 -9.40
N GLY A 163 0.95 -8.77 -8.99
CA GLY A 163 -0.41 -8.22 -8.87
C GLY A 163 -1.26 -8.84 -7.75
N LYS A 164 -0.64 -9.57 -6.83
CA LYS A 164 -1.30 -10.20 -5.67
C LYS A 164 -0.76 -9.66 -4.35
N LEU A 165 -1.66 -9.26 -3.45
CA LEU A 165 -1.30 -8.83 -2.11
C LEU A 165 -1.06 -10.04 -1.21
N ASN A 166 0.05 -10.03 -0.46
CA ASN A 166 0.43 -11.11 0.43
C ASN A 166 0.91 -10.58 1.77
N LYS A 167 0.55 -11.27 2.85
CA LYS A 167 1.18 -11.07 4.15
C LYS A 167 2.66 -11.50 4.02
N ARG A 168 3.57 -10.60 4.36
CA ARG A 168 5.02 -10.78 4.25
C ARG A 168 5.64 -11.02 5.62
N LEU A 169 5.45 -10.10 6.57
CA LEU A 169 5.93 -10.26 7.95
C LEU A 169 4.74 -10.19 8.90
N HIS A 170 4.78 -10.98 9.96
CA HIS A 170 3.79 -10.99 11.03
C HIS A 170 4.51 -11.17 12.36
N GLY A 171 4.37 -10.23 13.29
CA GLY A 171 4.73 -10.40 14.69
C GLY A 171 3.46 -10.28 15.51
N VAL A 172 3.18 -11.24 16.38
CA VAL A 172 1.94 -11.30 17.15
C VAL A 172 2.26 -11.77 18.57
N TRP A 173 1.61 -11.17 19.56
CA TRP A 173 1.67 -11.64 20.94
C TRP A 173 0.82 -12.90 21.09
N ASP A 174 1.43 -13.98 21.58
CA ASP A 174 0.73 -15.19 21.95
C ASP A 174 0.36 -15.12 23.44
N GLU A 175 -0.93 -14.96 23.73
CA GLU A 175 -1.42 -14.84 25.11
C GLU A 175 -1.24 -16.13 25.93
N LEU A 176 -1.25 -17.31 25.28
CA LEU A 176 -1.10 -18.58 25.99
C LEU A 176 0.35 -18.82 26.40
N GLU A 177 1.27 -18.54 25.50
CA GLU A 177 2.71 -18.71 25.74
C GLU A 177 3.37 -17.48 26.35
N GLN A 178 2.64 -16.36 26.48
CA GLN A 178 3.14 -15.07 26.99
C GLN A 178 4.43 -14.65 26.26
N THR A 179 4.45 -14.82 24.93
CA THR A 179 5.63 -14.57 24.10
C THR A 179 5.26 -14.09 22.71
N TYR A 180 6.20 -13.44 22.03
CA TYR A 180 6.01 -13.05 20.64
C TYR A 180 6.32 -14.20 19.67
N LYS A 181 5.44 -14.37 18.69
CA LYS A 181 5.67 -15.26 17.54
C LYS A 181 5.87 -14.43 16.27
N PHE A 182 6.93 -14.77 15.53
CA PHE A 182 7.33 -14.04 14.33
C PHE A 182 7.31 -14.92 13.10
N TYR A 183 6.84 -14.37 11.99
CA TYR A 183 6.68 -15.10 10.73
C TYR A 183 7.15 -14.29 9.52
N GLU A 184 7.78 -14.98 8.56
CA GLU A 184 8.05 -14.49 7.21
C GLU A 184 7.31 -15.36 6.19
N ASN A 185 6.41 -14.76 5.41
CA ASN A 185 5.54 -15.43 4.44
C ASN A 185 4.78 -16.64 5.02
N GLY A 186 4.38 -16.55 6.29
CA GLY A 186 3.66 -17.60 7.02
C GLY A 186 4.53 -18.69 7.64
N LYS A 187 5.86 -18.63 7.48
CA LYS A 187 6.80 -19.55 8.15
C LYS A 187 7.38 -18.89 9.39
N SER A 188 7.48 -19.63 10.50
CA SER A 188 8.09 -19.15 11.73
C SER A 188 9.55 -18.73 11.50
N ILE A 189 9.98 -17.64 12.12
CA ILE A 189 11.35 -17.12 12.10
C ILE A 189 11.73 -16.61 13.49
N LYS A 190 13.03 -16.45 13.74
CA LYS A 190 13.52 -15.83 14.98
C LYS A 190 13.25 -14.32 15.01
N GLU A 191 13.15 -13.76 16.20
CA GLU A 191 12.94 -12.33 16.44
C GLU A 191 14.01 -11.46 15.77
N GLU A 192 15.29 -11.84 15.86
CA GLU A 192 16.39 -11.03 15.31
C GLU A 192 16.25 -10.89 13.79
N ARG A 193 15.82 -11.97 13.13
CA ARG A 193 15.52 -11.96 11.70
C ARG A 193 14.32 -11.05 11.39
N PHE A 194 13.27 -11.12 12.20
CA PHE A 194 12.11 -10.24 12.05
C PHE A 194 12.51 -8.78 12.19
N ASN A 195 13.20 -8.41 13.27
CA ASN A 195 13.65 -7.05 13.56
C ASN A 195 14.60 -6.51 12.48
N GLN A 196 15.50 -7.34 11.94
CA GLN A 196 16.37 -6.98 10.82
C GLN A 196 15.56 -6.64 9.55
N LEU A 197 14.51 -7.40 9.25
CA LEU A 197 13.68 -7.19 8.06
C LEU A 197 12.69 -6.04 8.23
N TYR A 198 12.07 -5.94 9.40
CA TYR A 198 11.09 -4.93 9.75
C TYR A 198 11.75 -3.56 9.93
N GLY A 199 12.90 -3.47 10.62
CA GLY A 199 13.64 -2.23 10.85
C GLY A 199 14.14 -1.53 9.57
N LYS A 200 14.23 -2.26 8.45
CA LYS A 200 14.51 -1.73 7.11
C LYS A 200 13.32 -1.01 6.47
N CYS A 201 12.12 -1.13 7.04
CA CYS A 201 10.91 -0.48 6.55
C CYS A 201 10.75 0.88 7.24
N LYS A 202 11.11 1.96 6.55
CA LYS A 202 10.91 3.32 7.07
C LYS A 202 9.58 3.88 6.57
N LYS A 203 8.73 4.36 7.49
CA LYS A 203 7.43 4.99 7.17
C LYS A 203 7.64 6.09 6.12
N ALA A 204 6.75 6.13 5.12
CA ALA A 204 6.83 7.08 4.00
C ALA A 204 5.50 7.79 3.74
N VAL A 205 4.39 7.05 3.74
CA VAL A 205 3.05 7.60 3.49
C VAL A 205 2.08 7.01 4.49
N GLU A 206 1.21 7.82 5.06
CA GLU A 206 0.18 7.40 6.01
C GLU A 206 -1.24 7.68 5.48
N MET A 207 -2.24 7.20 6.22
CA MET A 207 -3.64 7.43 5.86
C MET A 207 -4.02 8.91 5.96
N HIS A 208 -4.82 9.35 4.99
CA HIS A 208 -5.38 10.69 4.92
C HIS A 208 -6.91 10.62 4.89
N SER A 209 -7.60 11.53 5.57
CA SER A 209 -9.06 11.61 5.50
C SER A 209 -9.54 11.83 4.06
N ASN A 210 -10.65 11.21 3.67
CA ASN A 210 -11.22 11.30 2.32
C ASN A 210 -12.01 12.61 2.11
N THR A 211 -11.32 13.75 2.23
CA THR A 211 -11.89 15.09 1.95
C THR A 211 -11.42 15.63 0.61
N ALA A 212 -12.10 16.65 0.07
CA ALA A 212 -11.69 17.29 -1.18
C ALA A 212 -10.25 17.84 -1.11
N LYS A 213 -9.90 18.51 -0.01
CA LYS A 213 -8.56 19.06 0.26
C LYS A 213 -7.48 17.97 0.21
N MET A 214 -7.70 16.87 0.92
CA MET A 214 -6.71 15.78 0.97
C MET A 214 -6.58 15.07 -0.37
N ARG A 215 -7.68 14.85 -1.10
CA ARG A 215 -7.64 14.29 -2.46
C ARG A 215 -6.82 15.14 -3.43
N THR A 216 -6.96 16.46 -3.36
CA THR A 216 -6.16 17.38 -4.20
C THR A 216 -4.69 17.35 -3.83
N LYS A 217 -4.37 17.28 -2.53
CA LYS A 217 -2.98 17.30 -2.04
C LYS A 217 -2.23 16.00 -2.31
N HIS A 218 -2.86 14.84 -2.07
CA HIS A 218 -2.17 13.55 -1.97
C HIS A 218 -2.43 12.57 -3.14
N VAL A 219 -3.39 12.85 -4.03
CA VAL A 219 -3.67 11.98 -5.19
C VAL A 219 -3.03 12.59 -6.43
N LYS A 220 -1.71 12.49 -6.56
CA LYS A 220 -0.91 13.07 -7.66
C LYS A 220 0.05 12.05 -8.25
#